data_AF-A0A6G1CEW6-F1
#
_entry.id   AF-A0A6G1CEW6-F1
#
_cell.length_a   1.000
_cell.length_b   1.000
_cell.length_c   1.000
_cell.angle_alpha   90.00
_cell.angle_beta   90.00
_cell.angle_gamma   90.00
#
_symmetry.space_group_name_H-M   'P 1'
#
loop_
_entity.id
_entity.type
_entity.pdbx_description
1 polymer ?
#
loop_
_entity_poly.entity_id
_entity_poly.type
_entity_poly.pdbx_seq_one_letter_code
_entity_poly.pdbx_strand_id
1 'polypeptide(L)'
;MRAQEPTNQPATQLQIHSASSAMAHQLALLVLLLASPAAMHAAAGACASEKFPAERTYATCEDLPQLGAALHWTYDASKSSLSVAFVAAPAGTSGWVAWGLNPTGEGMAGTQALVALKGSSSAPNVKTYNITGYVPLGGASTPIAFPATDLAADEGSGGKIRLYGKLQLHKGMKSVNQVWQVGSSVTGGAPDKHAFGASNLASKAKLVLGSKATATSPASEPTPAPMAGGPSPTAGGAGSDSGASSSVAPSAGKNAATAAGVSAPALAVMALVGFLAIV
;
A
#
# COMPACT_ATOMS: atom_id res chain seq x y z
N MET A 1 -28.70 1.62 91.52
CA MET A 1 -29.54 0.72 90.72
C MET A 1 -30.43 1.55 89.80
N ARG A 2 -30.09 1.61 88.51
CA ARG A 2 -31.02 1.93 87.43
C ARG A 2 -30.56 1.10 86.23
N ALA A 3 -31.44 0.21 85.79
CA ALA A 3 -31.17 -0.81 84.78
C ALA A 3 -30.98 -0.19 83.40
N GLN A 4 -30.07 -0.77 82.63
CA GLN A 4 -29.82 -0.47 81.22
C GLN A 4 -30.68 -1.43 80.38
N GLU A 5 -31.53 -0.86 79.52
CA GLU A 5 -32.36 -1.60 78.56
C GLU A 5 -31.52 -2.02 77.34
N PRO A 6 -31.68 -3.26 76.81
CA PRO A 6 -30.98 -3.68 75.61
C PRO A 6 -31.75 -3.28 74.34
N THR A 7 -31.13 -2.47 73.50
CA THR A 7 -31.61 -2.20 72.14
C THR A 7 -31.34 -3.41 71.25
N ASN A 8 -32.42 -4.07 70.84
CA ASN A 8 -32.42 -5.23 69.95
C ASN A 8 -32.53 -4.71 68.50
N GLN A 9 -31.45 -4.77 67.72
CA GLN A 9 -31.45 -4.37 66.31
C GLN A 9 -31.52 -5.62 65.42
N PRO A 10 -32.45 -5.71 64.44
CA PRO A 10 -32.67 -6.95 63.69
C PRO A 10 -31.57 -7.20 62.66
N ALA A 11 -30.86 -8.32 62.84
CA ALA A 11 -29.82 -8.85 61.93
C ALA A 11 -30.32 -9.15 60.50
N THR A 12 -31.63 -9.09 60.26
CA THR A 12 -32.27 -9.41 58.99
C THR A 12 -31.99 -8.38 57.89
N GLN A 13 -31.74 -7.11 58.24
CA GLN A 13 -31.51 -6.04 57.26
C GLN A 13 -30.12 -6.15 56.61
N LEU A 14 -29.09 -6.60 57.33
CA LEU A 14 -27.72 -6.65 56.80
C LEU A 14 -27.51 -7.80 55.80
N GLN A 15 -28.21 -8.94 55.99
CA GLN A 15 -28.10 -10.09 55.09
C GLN A 15 -28.74 -9.87 53.71
N ILE A 16 -29.85 -9.11 53.63
CA ILE A 16 -30.57 -8.87 52.37
C ILE A 16 -29.77 -7.93 51.45
N HIS A 17 -29.06 -6.95 52.01
CA HIS A 17 -28.19 -6.05 51.25
C HIS A 17 -26.93 -6.75 50.72
N SER A 18 -26.31 -7.63 51.51
CA SER A 18 -25.15 -8.42 51.06
C SER A 18 -25.49 -9.39 49.93
N ALA A 19 -26.66 -10.05 49.99
CA ALA A 19 -27.10 -10.97 48.94
C ALA A 19 -27.47 -10.23 47.62
N SER A 20 -28.10 -9.06 47.72
CA SER A 20 -28.44 -8.22 46.56
C SER A 20 -27.19 -7.67 45.85
N SER A 21 -26.17 -7.28 46.62
CA SER A 21 -24.90 -6.79 46.08
C SER A 21 -24.14 -7.89 45.32
N ALA A 22 -24.12 -9.12 45.85
CA ALA A 22 -23.46 -10.25 45.21
C ALA A 22 -24.15 -10.68 43.90
N MET A 23 -25.49 -10.70 43.86
CA MET A 23 -26.24 -10.98 42.62
C MET A 23 -26.03 -9.91 41.56
N ALA A 24 -26.01 -8.63 41.94
CA ALA A 24 -25.76 -7.53 41.01
C ALA A 24 -24.34 -7.60 40.40
N HIS A 25 -23.33 -7.99 41.19
CA HIS A 25 -21.97 -8.19 40.68
C HIS A 25 -21.87 -9.41 39.76
N GLN A 26 -22.55 -10.52 40.09
CA GLN A 26 -22.59 -11.70 39.22
C GLN A 26 -23.30 -11.42 37.89
N LEU A 27 -24.41 -10.66 37.91
CA LEU A 27 -25.14 -10.27 36.72
C LEU A 27 -24.34 -9.26 35.87
N ALA A 28 -23.63 -8.31 36.50
CA ALA A 28 -22.74 -7.38 35.83
C ALA A 28 -21.54 -8.08 35.17
N LEU A 29 -20.94 -9.07 35.84
CA LEU A 29 -19.89 -9.92 35.25
C LEU A 29 -20.45 -10.75 34.08
N LEU A 30 -21.65 -11.31 34.18
CA LEU A 30 -22.27 -12.06 33.08
C LEU A 30 -22.55 -11.17 31.85
N VAL A 31 -23.01 -9.93 32.06
CA VAL A 31 -23.23 -8.94 30.99
C VAL A 31 -21.90 -8.48 30.36
N LEU A 32 -20.82 -8.36 31.14
CA LEU A 32 -19.47 -8.06 30.63
C LEU A 32 -18.87 -9.24 29.82
N LEU A 33 -19.16 -10.49 30.19
CA LEU A 33 -18.77 -11.66 29.39
C LEU A 33 -19.60 -11.79 28.09
N LEU A 34 -20.87 -11.41 28.10
CA LEU A 34 -21.74 -11.37 26.91
C LEU A 34 -21.41 -10.20 25.97
N ALA A 35 -20.73 -9.17 26.46
CA ALA A 35 -20.26 -8.02 25.68
C ALA A 35 -18.81 -8.17 25.17
N SER A 36 -18.23 -9.38 25.23
CA SER A 36 -16.93 -9.65 24.66
C SER A 36 -17.06 -9.88 23.14
N PRO A 37 -16.47 -9.05 22.26
CA PRO A 37 -16.33 -9.37 20.85
C PRO A 37 -15.23 -10.43 20.67
N ALA A 38 -15.45 -11.62 21.20
CA ALA A 38 -14.66 -12.82 20.92
C ALA A 38 -15.17 -13.50 19.65
N ALA A 39 -15.16 -12.73 18.57
CA ALA A 39 -14.93 -13.23 17.23
C ALA A 39 -14.32 -12.06 16.47
N MET A 40 -13.04 -11.80 16.75
CA MET A 40 -12.13 -11.42 15.67
C MET A 40 -12.29 -12.52 14.62
N HIS A 41 -13.29 -12.37 13.75
CA HIS A 41 -13.14 -12.86 12.41
C HIS A 41 -11.90 -12.11 11.95
N ALA A 42 -10.74 -12.78 12.01
CA ALA A 42 -9.76 -12.56 10.97
C ALA A 42 -10.61 -12.50 9.72
N ALA A 43 -10.61 -11.35 9.03
CA ALA A 43 -11.12 -11.34 7.69
C ALA A 43 -10.37 -12.51 7.04
N ALA A 44 -11.06 -13.64 6.83
CA ALA A 44 -10.65 -14.59 5.83
C ALA A 44 -10.86 -13.79 4.55
N GLY A 45 -9.93 -12.87 4.32
CA GLY A 45 -10.17 -11.67 3.57
C GLY A 45 -10.20 -12.02 2.10
N ALA A 46 -10.48 -11.02 1.27
CA ALA A 46 -10.73 -11.19 -0.16
C ALA A 46 -9.72 -12.15 -0.82
N CYS A 47 -8.47 -12.15 -0.37
CA CYS A 47 -7.44 -13.09 -0.76
C CYS A 47 -7.87 -14.57 -0.64
N ALA A 48 -8.34 -15.07 0.51
CA ALA A 48 -8.68 -16.51 0.66
C ALA A 48 -9.87 -16.94 -0.23
N SER A 49 -10.72 -15.99 -0.62
CA SER A 49 -11.86 -16.23 -1.52
C SER A 49 -11.50 -16.20 -3.01
N GLU A 50 -10.32 -15.71 -3.36
CA GLU A 50 -9.90 -15.57 -4.76
C GLU A 50 -9.72 -16.94 -5.42
N LYS A 51 -10.35 -17.13 -6.58
CA LYS A 51 -10.38 -18.42 -7.27
C LYS A 51 -9.65 -18.33 -8.60
N PHE A 52 -8.44 -18.88 -8.64
CA PHE A 52 -7.61 -18.90 -9.84
C PHE A 52 -8.05 -19.97 -10.85
N PRO A 53 -7.65 -19.81 -12.13
CA PRO A 53 -7.78 -20.87 -13.14
C PRO A 53 -7.15 -22.19 -12.68
N ALA A 54 -7.55 -23.29 -13.30
CA ALA A 54 -6.97 -24.61 -13.03
C ALA A 54 -5.44 -24.58 -13.11
N GLU A 55 -4.78 -25.38 -12.25
CA GLU A 55 -3.31 -25.49 -12.13
C GLU A 55 -2.58 -24.30 -11.48
N ARG A 56 -3.28 -23.20 -11.14
CA ARG A 56 -2.69 -22.08 -10.38
C ARG A 56 -3.07 -22.14 -8.91
N THR A 57 -2.27 -22.85 -8.12
CA THR A 57 -2.44 -22.94 -6.66
C THR A 57 -1.26 -22.32 -5.93
N TYR A 58 -1.57 -21.68 -4.80
CA TYR A 58 -0.60 -20.97 -3.98
C TYR A 58 -0.71 -21.40 -2.51
N ALA A 59 0.41 -21.59 -1.85
CA ALA A 59 0.48 -22.10 -0.48
C ALA A 59 0.15 -21.01 0.56
N THR A 60 0.43 -19.76 0.23
CA THR A 60 0.27 -18.61 1.12
C THR A 60 -0.48 -17.50 0.41
N CYS A 61 -1.21 -16.70 1.18
CA CYS A 61 -2.05 -15.63 0.72
C CYS A 61 -2.12 -14.55 1.81
N GLU A 62 -2.07 -13.28 1.39
CA GLU A 62 -2.13 -12.11 2.25
C GLU A 62 -2.90 -10.98 1.55
N ASP A 63 -3.89 -10.40 2.23
CA ASP A 63 -4.46 -9.12 1.82
C ASP A 63 -3.46 -8.00 2.18
N LEU A 64 -3.03 -7.26 1.17
CA LEU A 64 -2.08 -6.16 1.36
C LEU A 64 -2.81 -4.94 1.93
N PRO A 65 -2.14 -4.14 2.79
CA PRO A 65 -2.80 -3.07 3.54
C PRO A 65 -3.28 -1.90 2.68
N GLN A 66 -2.87 -1.82 1.41
CA GLN A 66 -3.12 -0.68 0.54
C GLN A 66 -3.63 -1.13 -0.83
N LEU A 67 -4.44 -0.25 -1.45
CA LEU A 67 -4.95 -0.38 -2.83
C LEU A 67 -5.87 -1.59 -3.06
N GLY A 68 -6.49 -2.15 -2.00
CA GLY A 68 -7.41 -3.29 -2.13
C GLY A 68 -6.78 -4.51 -2.79
N ALA A 69 -5.46 -4.64 -2.63
CA ALA A 69 -4.64 -5.62 -3.30
C ALA A 69 -4.42 -6.86 -2.44
N ALA A 70 -4.16 -7.99 -3.08
CA ALA A 70 -3.81 -9.24 -2.43
C ALA A 70 -2.62 -9.89 -3.13
N LEU A 71 -1.81 -10.61 -2.36
CA LEU A 71 -0.71 -11.41 -2.87
C LEU A 71 -0.92 -12.86 -2.46
N HIS A 72 -0.80 -13.75 -3.43
CA HIS A 72 -0.70 -15.18 -3.22
C HIS A 72 0.65 -15.66 -3.70
N TRP A 73 1.27 -16.58 -2.96
CA TRP A 73 2.57 -17.10 -3.37
C TRP A 73 2.84 -18.51 -2.86
N THR A 74 3.78 -19.16 -3.54
CA THR A 74 4.44 -20.40 -3.10
C THR A 74 5.93 -20.20 -3.29
N TYR A 75 6.71 -20.43 -2.24
CA TYR A 75 8.16 -20.38 -2.30
C TYR A 75 8.78 -21.77 -2.16
N ASP A 76 9.54 -22.18 -3.17
CA ASP A 76 10.40 -23.36 -3.11
C ASP A 76 11.82 -22.92 -2.75
N ALA A 77 12.18 -23.07 -1.46
CA ALA A 77 13.49 -22.68 -0.97
C ALA A 77 14.65 -23.50 -1.58
N SER A 78 14.39 -24.77 -1.94
CA SER A 78 15.41 -25.65 -2.54
C SER A 78 15.78 -25.20 -3.96
N LYS A 79 14.79 -24.70 -4.70
CA LYS A 79 14.96 -24.15 -6.05
C LYS A 79 15.15 -22.64 -6.06
N SER A 80 15.01 -21.98 -4.90
CA SER A 80 14.99 -20.51 -4.79
C SER A 80 13.98 -19.88 -5.74
N SER A 81 12.81 -20.50 -5.88
CA SER A 81 11.78 -20.11 -6.85
C SER A 81 10.55 -19.60 -6.13
N LEU A 82 10.06 -18.43 -6.53
CA LEU A 82 8.86 -17.80 -5.99
C LEU A 82 7.78 -17.71 -7.08
N SER A 83 6.73 -18.52 -6.96
CA SER A 83 5.53 -18.37 -7.78
C SER A 83 4.57 -17.40 -7.11
N VAL A 84 4.04 -16.42 -7.85
CA VAL A 84 3.12 -15.40 -7.32
C VAL A 84 1.84 -15.27 -8.16
N ALA A 85 0.76 -14.86 -7.49
CA ALA A 85 -0.37 -14.17 -8.09
C ALA A 85 -0.63 -12.89 -7.31
N PHE A 86 -0.52 -11.75 -7.98
CA PHE A 86 -0.90 -10.45 -7.45
C PHE A 86 -2.28 -10.07 -7.98
N VAL A 87 -3.16 -9.60 -7.12
CA VAL A 87 -4.55 -9.31 -7.46
C VAL A 87 -4.91 -7.91 -7.00
N ALA A 88 -5.33 -7.04 -7.93
CA ALA A 88 -5.75 -5.68 -7.61
C ALA A 88 -6.69 -5.12 -8.68
N ALA A 89 -7.54 -4.15 -8.33
CA ALA A 89 -8.27 -3.37 -9.32
C ALA A 89 -7.35 -2.29 -9.92
N PRO A 90 -7.28 -2.12 -11.24
CA PRO A 90 -6.58 -0.98 -11.84
C PRO A 90 -7.30 0.32 -11.45
N ALA A 91 -6.59 1.45 -11.46
CA ALA A 91 -7.19 2.75 -11.13
C ALA A 91 -8.10 3.32 -12.24
N GLY A 92 -8.21 2.61 -13.36
CA GLY A 92 -9.05 2.94 -14.51
C GLY A 92 -9.30 1.68 -15.34
N THR A 93 -10.37 1.67 -16.13
CA THR A 93 -10.80 0.49 -16.92
C THR A 93 -9.75 0.05 -17.95
N SER A 94 -8.93 0.99 -18.44
CA SER A 94 -7.80 0.74 -19.33
C SER A 94 -6.44 0.80 -18.62
N GLY A 95 -6.46 0.63 -17.30
CA GLY A 95 -5.30 0.80 -16.45
C GLY A 95 -4.37 -0.41 -16.40
N TRP A 96 -3.61 -0.44 -15.33
CA TRP A 96 -2.60 -1.47 -15.07
C TRP A 96 -2.46 -1.73 -13.58
N VAL A 97 -1.89 -2.89 -13.27
CA VAL A 97 -1.49 -3.26 -11.91
C VAL A 97 -0.06 -3.78 -11.93
N ALA A 98 0.69 -3.54 -10.86
CA ALA A 98 2.09 -3.93 -10.76
C ALA A 98 2.42 -4.45 -9.37
N TRP A 99 3.32 -5.43 -9.33
CA TRP A 99 3.95 -5.92 -8.12
C TRP A 99 5.41 -6.24 -8.42
N GLY A 100 6.30 -5.98 -7.48
CA GLY A 100 7.72 -6.24 -7.66
C GLY A 100 8.50 -6.37 -6.37
N LEU A 101 9.71 -6.91 -6.52
CA LEU A 101 10.66 -7.08 -5.43
C LEU A 101 11.77 -6.03 -5.53
N ASN A 102 12.10 -5.39 -4.42
CA ASN A 102 13.23 -4.48 -4.33
C ASN A 102 14.37 -5.12 -3.53
N PRO A 103 15.48 -5.54 -4.17
CA PRO A 103 16.61 -6.15 -3.47
C PRO A 103 17.51 -5.13 -2.76
N THR A 104 17.38 -3.83 -3.06
CA THR A 104 18.31 -2.77 -2.65
C THR A 104 17.70 -1.71 -1.73
N GLY A 105 16.39 -1.71 -1.54
CA GLY A 105 15.68 -0.72 -0.75
C GLY A 105 14.21 -1.07 -0.56
N GLU A 106 13.42 -0.11 -0.08
CA GLU A 106 11.99 -0.30 0.27
C GLU A 106 11.04 0.50 -0.64
N GLY A 107 11.58 1.33 -1.52
CA GLY A 107 10.82 2.22 -2.41
C GLY A 107 10.66 1.68 -3.83
N MET A 108 10.11 2.48 -4.72
CA MET A 108 9.94 2.10 -6.13
C MET A 108 11.28 1.99 -6.88
N ALA A 109 12.23 2.89 -6.63
CA ALA A 109 13.55 2.83 -7.24
C ALA A 109 14.33 1.62 -6.72
N GLY A 110 14.85 0.80 -7.63
CA GLY A 110 15.46 -0.52 -7.40
C GLY A 110 14.50 -1.70 -7.61
N THR A 111 13.19 -1.46 -7.77
CA THR A 111 12.21 -2.54 -7.86
C THR A 111 12.28 -3.29 -9.19
N GLN A 112 12.33 -4.62 -9.08
CA GLN A 112 12.22 -5.59 -10.16
C GLN A 112 10.74 -5.96 -10.31
N ALA A 113 10.04 -5.29 -11.22
CA ALA A 113 8.59 -5.28 -11.30
C ALA A 113 8.05 -6.21 -12.40
N LEU A 114 6.95 -6.88 -12.08
CA LEU A 114 6.00 -7.45 -13.02
C LEU A 114 4.82 -6.48 -13.15
N VAL A 115 4.39 -6.19 -14.38
CA VAL A 115 3.32 -5.22 -14.65
C VAL A 115 2.33 -5.82 -15.63
N ALA A 116 1.06 -5.95 -15.20
CA ALA A 116 -0.05 -6.33 -16.08
C ALA A 116 -0.71 -5.06 -16.65
N LEU A 117 -0.64 -4.93 -17.97
CA LEU A 117 -1.12 -3.81 -18.74
C LEU A 117 -2.41 -4.20 -19.45
N LYS A 118 -3.56 -3.63 -19.05
CA LYS A 118 -4.83 -3.88 -19.75
C LYS A 118 -4.97 -2.99 -20.97
N GLY A 119 -4.75 -1.68 -20.83
CA GLY A 119 -4.94 -0.74 -21.94
C GLY A 119 -6.34 -0.86 -22.55
N SER A 120 -6.44 -0.78 -23.87
CA SER A 120 -7.69 -1.05 -24.60
C SER A 120 -7.90 -2.54 -24.92
N SER A 121 -7.05 -3.43 -24.42
CA SER A 121 -7.11 -4.87 -24.69
C SER A 121 -8.15 -5.56 -23.82
N SER A 122 -8.79 -6.61 -24.35
CA SER A 122 -9.67 -7.49 -23.56
C SER A 122 -8.88 -8.27 -22.51
N ALA A 123 -7.68 -8.74 -22.85
CA ALA A 123 -6.78 -9.48 -21.96
C ALA A 123 -5.54 -8.64 -21.60
N PRO A 124 -5.18 -8.54 -20.30
CA PRO A 124 -3.97 -7.83 -19.89
C PRO A 124 -2.69 -8.54 -20.34
N ASN A 125 -1.70 -7.80 -20.83
CA ASN A 125 -0.37 -8.30 -21.17
C ASN A 125 0.61 -8.05 -20.01
N VAL A 126 1.52 -8.99 -19.74
CA VAL A 126 2.52 -8.84 -18.67
C VAL A 126 3.88 -8.43 -19.23
N LYS A 127 4.49 -7.42 -18.62
CA LYS A 127 5.86 -6.96 -18.89
C LYS A 127 6.69 -6.92 -17.63
N THR A 128 8.01 -6.98 -17.80
CA THR A 128 8.98 -6.85 -16.71
C THR A 128 9.71 -5.53 -16.80
N TYR A 129 9.98 -4.90 -15.66
CA TYR A 129 10.72 -3.65 -15.59
C TYR A 129 11.71 -3.64 -14.44
N ASN A 130 12.95 -3.26 -14.73
CA ASN A 130 13.95 -2.87 -13.74
C ASN A 130 13.79 -1.36 -13.52
N ILE A 131 13.10 -0.98 -12.45
CA ILE A 131 12.79 0.42 -12.17
C ILE A 131 13.98 1.04 -11.45
N THR A 132 14.85 1.72 -12.18
CA THR A 132 16.07 2.33 -11.61
C THR A 132 15.84 3.72 -11.01
N GLY A 133 14.69 4.35 -11.29
CA GLY A 133 14.35 5.68 -10.81
C GLY A 133 12.98 6.14 -11.28
N TYR A 134 12.69 7.43 -11.12
CA TYR A 134 11.39 8.04 -11.41
C TYR A 134 11.33 8.59 -12.84
N VAL A 135 11.54 7.71 -13.82
CA VAL A 135 11.50 8.05 -15.25
C VAL A 135 10.38 7.28 -15.96
N PRO A 136 9.82 7.81 -17.07
CA PRO A 136 8.85 7.07 -17.86
C PRO A 136 9.39 5.71 -18.31
N LEU A 137 8.54 4.68 -18.24
CA LEU A 137 8.87 3.35 -18.75
C LEU A 137 8.59 3.28 -20.25
N GLY A 138 9.39 2.50 -20.98
CA GLY A 138 9.18 2.22 -22.39
C GLY A 138 8.16 1.10 -22.62
N GLY A 139 7.69 0.96 -23.86
CA GLY A 139 6.77 -0.12 -24.23
C GLY A 139 7.42 -1.50 -24.33
N ALA A 140 8.73 -1.64 -24.15
CA ALA A 140 9.41 -2.94 -24.15
C ALA A 140 9.71 -3.39 -22.72
N SER A 141 9.63 -4.70 -22.47
CA SER A 141 10.14 -5.28 -21.22
C SER A 141 11.63 -5.04 -21.09
N THR A 142 12.10 -4.86 -19.86
CA THR A 142 13.54 -4.87 -19.55
C THR A 142 13.91 -6.15 -18.79
N PRO A 143 15.17 -6.61 -18.90
CA PRO A 143 15.69 -7.62 -18.00
C PRO A 143 15.56 -7.18 -16.53
N ILE A 144 15.34 -8.14 -15.64
CA ILE A 144 15.24 -7.91 -14.19
C ILE A 144 16.19 -8.87 -13.46
N ALA A 145 16.63 -8.48 -12.26
CA ALA A 145 17.59 -9.26 -11.46
C ALA A 145 17.06 -10.64 -11.02
N PHE A 146 15.73 -10.80 -11.00
CA PHE A 146 15.06 -12.07 -10.76
C PHE A 146 14.38 -12.55 -12.05
N PRO A 147 15.06 -13.36 -12.89
CA PRO A 147 14.47 -13.87 -14.12
C PRO A 147 13.08 -14.46 -13.86
N ALA A 148 12.11 -14.05 -14.67
CA ALA A 148 10.72 -14.43 -14.49
C ALA A 148 10.20 -15.27 -15.65
N THR A 149 9.52 -16.36 -15.32
CA THR A 149 8.81 -17.23 -16.25
C THR A 149 7.32 -17.28 -15.91
N ASP A 150 6.54 -18.00 -16.71
CA ASP A 150 5.11 -18.25 -16.47
C ASP A 150 4.27 -16.95 -16.30
N LEU A 151 4.73 -15.89 -16.97
CA LEU A 151 4.10 -14.57 -16.96
C LEU A 151 2.76 -14.65 -17.70
N ALA A 152 1.70 -14.30 -17.00
CA ALA A 152 0.36 -14.24 -17.55
C ALA A 152 -0.48 -13.27 -16.73
N ALA A 153 -1.56 -12.77 -17.31
CA ALA A 153 -2.56 -12.05 -16.56
C ALA A 153 -3.95 -12.28 -17.14
N ASP A 154 -4.96 -12.22 -16.30
CA ASP A 154 -6.35 -12.29 -16.69
C ASP A 154 -7.22 -11.39 -15.80
N GLU A 155 -8.50 -11.31 -16.15
CA GLU A 155 -9.49 -10.57 -15.37
C GLU A 155 -10.14 -11.49 -14.33
N GLY A 156 -10.05 -11.09 -13.07
CA GLY A 156 -10.73 -11.71 -11.95
C GLY A 156 -12.08 -11.04 -11.64
N SER A 157 -12.66 -11.40 -10.50
CA SER A 157 -13.94 -10.83 -10.07
C SER A 157 -13.85 -9.32 -9.81
N GLY A 158 -14.94 -8.59 -10.06
CA GLY A 158 -15.04 -7.16 -9.75
C GLY A 158 -14.09 -6.25 -10.55
N GLY A 159 -13.69 -6.67 -11.77
CA GLY A 159 -12.78 -5.90 -12.62
C GLY A 159 -11.33 -5.88 -12.11
N LYS A 160 -10.98 -6.77 -11.17
CA LYS A 160 -9.59 -6.94 -10.72
C LYS A 160 -8.77 -7.61 -11.81
N ILE A 161 -7.50 -7.23 -11.91
CA ILE A 161 -6.51 -7.92 -12.71
C ILE A 161 -5.78 -8.90 -11.80
N ARG A 162 -5.58 -10.13 -12.28
CA ARG A 162 -4.73 -11.14 -11.66
C ARG A 162 -3.46 -11.26 -12.48
N LEU A 163 -2.33 -10.92 -11.86
CA LEU A 163 -1.00 -10.91 -12.45
C LEU A 163 -0.22 -12.11 -11.91
N TYR A 164 0.28 -12.96 -12.80
CA TYR A 164 1.02 -14.17 -12.48
C TYR A 164 2.49 -14.06 -12.89
N GLY A 165 3.34 -14.75 -12.13
CA GLY A 165 4.72 -14.99 -12.54
C GLY A 165 5.44 -15.95 -11.61
N LYS A 166 6.57 -16.47 -12.09
CA LYS A 166 7.49 -17.30 -11.31
C LYS A 166 8.88 -16.67 -11.38
N LEU A 167 9.36 -16.15 -10.25
CA LEU A 167 10.63 -15.46 -10.16
C LEU A 167 11.70 -16.41 -9.62
N GLN A 168 12.85 -16.44 -10.31
CA GLN A 168 14.06 -17.08 -9.82
C GLN A 168 14.79 -16.12 -8.88
N LEU A 169 14.73 -16.41 -7.58
CA LEU A 169 15.42 -15.64 -6.54
C LEU A 169 16.85 -16.17 -6.33
N HIS A 170 17.65 -15.39 -5.60
CA HIS A 170 18.97 -15.83 -5.16
C HIS A 170 18.86 -16.88 -4.03
N LYS A 171 19.84 -17.78 -3.96
CA LYS A 171 19.88 -18.83 -2.94
C LYS A 171 19.94 -18.23 -1.54
N GLY A 172 19.21 -18.85 -0.61
CA GLY A 172 19.23 -18.50 0.81
C GLY A 172 18.31 -17.35 1.21
N MET A 173 17.62 -16.68 0.27
CA MET A 173 16.68 -15.61 0.59
C MET A 173 15.52 -16.12 1.46
N LYS A 174 15.23 -15.38 2.53
CA LYS A 174 14.14 -15.66 3.50
C LYS A 174 13.07 -14.59 3.51
N SER A 175 13.45 -13.35 3.22
CA SER A 175 12.55 -12.22 3.11
C SER A 175 13.06 -11.23 2.07
N VAL A 176 12.15 -10.45 1.50
CA VAL A 176 12.40 -9.43 0.48
C VAL A 176 11.53 -8.21 0.73
N ASN A 177 11.94 -7.05 0.24
CA ASN A 177 11.05 -5.90 0.19
C ASN A 177 10.18 -6.02 -1.06
N GLN A 178 8.88 -5.77 -0.90
CA GLN A 178 7.91 -5.77 -1.97
C GLN A 178 7.26 -4.40 -2.11
N VAL A 179 6.91 -4.06 -3.35
CA VAL A 179 6.22 -2.82 -3.72
C VAL A 179 5.13 -3.16 -4.71
N TRP A 180 3.98 -2.50 -4.60
CA TRP A 180 2.87 -2.67 -5.54
C TRP A 180 2.25 -1.34 -5.91
N GLN A 181 1.65 -1.28 -7.10
CA GLN A 181 0.95 -0.10 -7.59
C GLN A 181 -0.20 -0.45 -8.51
N VAL A 182 -1.10 0.51 -8.67
CA VAL A 182 -2.17 0.50 -9.66
C VAL A 182 -2.18 1.83 -10.41
N GLY A 183 -2.47 1.81 -11.71
CA GLY A 183 -2.55 3.02 -12.54
C GLY A 183 -3.75 2.99 -13.48
N SER A 184 -4.10 4.17 -14.01
CA SER A 184 -5.37 4.39 -14.72
C SER A 184 -5.30 4.17 -16.22
N SER A 185 -4.11 4.22 -16.81
CA SER A 185 -3.95 4.18 -18.28
C SER A 185 -2.62 3.60 -18.72
N VAL A 186 -2.59 3.11 -19.96
CA VAL A 186 -1.43 2.56 -20.65
C VAL A 186 -1.25 3.33 -21.96
N THR A 187 -0.07 3.89 -22.19
CA THR A 187 0.26 4.66 -23.40
C THR A 187 1.45 4.03 -24.10
N GLY A 188 1.37 3.81 -25.42
CA GLY A 188 2.48 3.22 -26.19
C GLY A 188 2.91 1.83 -25.71
N GLY A 189 2.00 1.08 -25.07
CA GLY A 189 2.30 -0.21 -24.46
C GLY A 189 3.09 -0.13 -23.15
N ALA A 190 3.21 1.04 -22.53
CA ALA A 190 3.85 1.27 -21.25
C ALA A 190 2.84 1.75 -20.19
N PRO A 191 3.04 1.42 -18.90
CA PRO A 191 2.18 1.94 -17.84
C PRO A 191 2.40 3.46 -17.68
N ASP A 192 1.31 4.23 -17.69
CA ASP A 192 1.40 5.64 -17.30
C ASP A 192 1.64 5.78 -15.80
N LYS A 193 2.19 6.92 -15.37
CA LYS A 193 2.47 7.22 -13.97
C LYS A 193 1.23 6.98 -13.09
N HIS A 194 1.39 6.22 -12.00
CA HIS A 194 0.34 6.04 -11.01
C HIS A 194 0.13 7.30 -10.14
N ALA A 195 -0.94 7.32 -9.35
CA ALA A 195 -1.24 8.41 -8.42
C ALA A 195 -0.26 8.44 -7.23
N PHE A 196 -0.04 9.61 -6.62
CA PHE A 196 0.82 9.77 -5.43
C PHE A 196 0.02 9.91 -4.13
N GLY A 197 -1.16 9.30 -4.07
CA GLY A 197 -1.98 9.31 -2.86
C GLY A 197 -1.29 8.59 -1.69
N ALA A 198 -1.77 8.82 -0.47
CA ALA A 198 -1.21 8.20 0.74
C ALA A 198 -1.12 6.68 0.62
N SER A 199 -2.16 6.02 0.11
CA SER A 199 -2.15 4.57 -0.13
C SER A 199 -1.07 4.16 -1.12
N ASN A 200 -0.89 4.87 -2.23
CA ASN A 200 0.18 4.57 -3.20
C ASN A 200 1.57 4.71 -2.59
N LEU A 201 1.81 5.74 -1.79
CA LEU A 201 3.11 5.96 -1.14
C LEU A 201 3.38 4.93 -0.03
N ALA A 202 2.32 4.39 0.58
CA ALA A 202 2.37 3.34 1.58
C ALA A 202 2.35 1.90 1.00
N SER A 203 2.23 1.72 -0.32
CA SER A 203 2.18 0.41 -0.98
C SER A 203 3.54 -0.28 -1.08
N LYS A 204 4.10 -0.58 0.09
CA LYS A 204 5.36 -1.28 0.29
C LYS A 204 5.30 -2.06 1.59
N ALA A 205 5.95 -3.21 1.64
CA ALA A 205 6.04 -4.03 2.83
C ALA A 205 7.23 -4.98 2.74
N LYS A 206 7.56 -5.63 3.87
CA LYS A 206 8.47 -6.76 3.88
C LYS A 206 7.68 -8.06 3.65
N LEU A 207 8.09 -8.85 2.66
CA LEU A 207 7.54 -10.18 2.38
C LEU A 207 8.43 -11.24 3.01
N VAL A 208 7.84 -12.12 3.82
CA VAL A 208 8.52 -13.32 4.35
C VAL A 208 8.13 -14.51 3.46
N LEU A 209 9.11 -15.09 2.78
CA LEU A 209 8.88 -16.06 1.71
C LEU A 209 8.36 -17.41 2.23
N GLY A 210 8.80 -17.82 3.43
CA GLY A 210 8.55 -19.14 4.00
C GLY A 210 7.36 -19.26 4.95
N SER A 211 6.53 -18.23 5.08
CA SER A 211 5.44 -18.25 6.06
C SER A 211 4.29 -19.16 5.59
N LYS A 212 3.92 -20.16 6.40
CA LYS A 212 2.53 -20.64 6.47
C LYS A 212 1.69 -19.43 6.89
N ALA A 213 0.61 -19.15 6.17
CA ALA A 213 -0.23 -17.97 6.35
C ALA A 213 -0.39 -17.59 7.84
N THR A 214 0.28 -16.51 8.23
CA THR A 214 0.09 -15.88 9.54
C THR A 214 0.00 -14.40 9.23
N ALA A 215 -1.23 -13.88 9.22
CA ALA A 215 -1.49 -12.46 9.13
C ALA A 215 -0.85 -11.81 10.36
N THR A 216 0.28 -11.15 10.19
CA THR A 216 0.88 -10.33 11.24
C THR A 216 1.19 -8.98 10.63
N SER A 217 0.23 -8.07 10.75
CA SER A 217 0.53 -6.64 10.65
C SER A 217 1.41 -6.26 11.84
N PRO A 218 2.51 -5.53 11.65
CA PRO A 218 3.19 -4.89 12.77
C PRO A 218 2.24 -3.83 13.36
N ALA A 219 1.86 -4.02 14.62
CA ALA A 219 1.17 -2.99 15.39
C ALA A 219 2.08 -1.76 15.47
N SER A 220 1.57 -0.61 15.03
CA SER A 220 2.21 0.67 15.30
C SER A 220 2.13 0.91 16.81
N GLU A 221 3.29 1.04 17.46
CA GLU A 221 3.35 1.55 18.84
C GLU A 221 2.69 2.94 18.90
N PRO A 222 1.88 3.24 19.93
CA PRO A 222 1.29 4.55 20.08
C PRO A 222 2.36 5.54 20.55
N THR A 223 2.59 6.58 19.75
CA THR A 223 3.35 7.77 20.17
C THR A 223 2.66 8.44 21.36
N PRO A 224 3.34 8.74 22.48
CA PRO A 224 2.75 9.51 23.57
C PRO A 224 2.46 10.95 23.13
N ALA A 225 1.27 11.44 23.43
CA ALA A 225 0.87 12.84 23.19
C ALA A 225 1.64 13.82 24.10
N PRO A 226 1.88 15.07 23.67
CA PRO A 226 2.46 16.10 24.53
C PRO A 226 1.39 16.67 25.47
N MET A 227 1.66 16.66 26.78
CA MET A 227 0.81 17.37 27.74
C MET A 227 1.09 18.88 27.70
N ALA A 228 0.03 19.66 27.59
CA ALA A 228 0.02 21.10 27.76
C ALA A 228 0.03 21.47 29.26
N GLY A 229 0.79 22.52 29.61
CA GLY A 229 0.73 23.17 30.91
C GLY A 229 1.65 24.38 30.98
N GLY A 230 1.07 25.59 30.87
CA GLY A 230 1.72 26.85 31.25
C GLY A 230 1.87 26.97 32.79
N PRO A 231 2.46 28.06 33.33
CA PRO A 231 1.95 29.42 33.10
C PRO A 231 3.02 30.53 32.90
N SER A 232 2.55 31.71 32.46
CA SER A 232 3.28 32.99 32.42
C SER A 232 3.84 33.43 33.78
N PRO A 233 4.80 34.37 33.77
CA PRO A 233 4.50 35.70 34.29
C PRO A 233 5.00 36.87 33.43
N THR A 234 4.50 38.05 33.79
CA THR A 234 4.53 39.35 33.12
C THR A 234 5.81 40.19 33.30
N ALA A 235 6.13 40.93 32.22
CA ALA A 235 6.58 42.32 32.14
C ALA A 235 7.87 42.83 32.84
N GLY A 236 8.72 43.52 32.05
CA GLY A 236 9.47 44.70 32.52
C GLY A 236 10.86 44.94 31.88
N GLY A 237 10.94 45.90 30.95
CA GLY A 237 11.94 46.99 31.00
C GLY A 237 13.35 46.83 30.38
N ALA A 238 13.51 47.44 29.19
CA ALA A 238 14.51 48.46 28.78
C ALA A 238 16.05 48.27 28.90
N GLY A 239 16.74 48.70 27.82
CA GLY A 239 18.12 49.23 27.79
C GLY A 239 19.12 48.35 27.01
N SER A 240 19.50 48.72 25.77
CA SER A 240 20.77 49.41 25.42
C SER A 240 21.97 48.43 25.28
N ASP A 241 22.85 48.41 24.28
CA ASP A 241 23.23 49.30 23.19
C ASP A 241 24.11 48.54 22.15
N SER A 242 24.09 49.05 20.91
CA SER A 242 25.23 49.23 19.97
C SER A 242 26.18 48.09 19.56
N GLY A 243 26.22 47.85 18.24
CA GLY A 243 27.33 47.20 17.54
C GLY A 243 27.15 47.19 16.01
N ALA A 244 27.43 48.33 15.36
CA ALA A 244 27.52 48.52 13.90
C ALA A 244 28.62 47.61 13.28
N SER A 245 28.66 47.28 11.98
CA SER A 245 28.56 48.19 10.84
C SER A 245 28.49 47.44 9.49
N SER A 246 27.65 47.97 8.58
CA SER A 246 27.92 48.31 7.16
C SER A 246 28.41 47.22 6.19
N SER A 247 27.87 47.03 4.97
CA SER A 247 27.48 48.06 3.99
C SER A 247 26.82 47.45 2.72
N VAL A 248 25.78 48.15 2.24
CA VAL A 248 25.50 48.56 0.85
C VAL A 248 25.07 47.51 -0.20
N ALA A 249 23.79 47.61 -0.58
CA ALA A 249 23.20 47.17 -1.86
C ALA A 249 23.46 48.25 -2.97
N PRO A 250 23.20 48.00 -4.28
CA PRO A 250 21.81 48.04 -4.73
C PRO A 250 21.44 47.12 -5.92
N SER A 251 20.13 47.02 -6.05
CA SER A 251 19.24 46.53 -7.10
C SER A 251 19.49 47.02 -8.54
N ALA A 252 19.25 46.13 -9.51
CA ALA A 252 18.64 46.36 -10.84
C ALA A 252 18.48 44.97 -11.53
N GLY A 253 17.52 44.64 -12.36
CA GLY A 253 16.42 45.38 -12.95
C GLY A 253 15.54 44.38 -13.74
N LYS A 254 14.25 44.68 -13.83
CA LYS A 254 13.34 44.08 -14.80
C LYS A 254 13.67 44.65 -16.18
N ASN A 255 13.63 43.83 -17.23
CA ASN A 255 13.14 44.24 -18.54
C ASN A 255 12.70 43.05 -19.38
N ALA A 256 11.63 43.30 -20.13
CA ALA A 256 10.86 42.37 -20.92
C ALA A 256 11.34 42.31 -22.38
N ALA A 257 10.98 41.18 -23.01
CA ALA A 257 10.56 40.98 -24.40
C ALA A 257 11.31 41.66 -25.57
N THR A 258 11.69 40.87 -26.57
CA THR A 258 11.01 40.92 -27.90
C THR A 258 11.35 39.69 -28.75
N ALA A 259 10.44 39.43 -29.69
CA ALA A 259 10.26 38.27 -30.54
C ALA A 259 11.23 38.15 -31.74
N ALA A 260 11.15 36.96 -32.37
CA ALA A 260 11.01 36.71 -33.81
C ALA A 260 12.10 35.83 -34.43
N GLY A 261 11.69 34.81 -35.20
CA GLY A 261 12.59 34.04 -36.06
C GLY A 261 12.03 32.69 -36.52
N VAL A 262 11.39 32.70 -37.69
CA VAL A 262 10.75 31.59 -38.42
C VAL A 262 11.78 30.74 -39.17
N SER A 263 11.56 29.42 -39.32
CA SER A 263 11.84 28.68 -40.58
C SER A 263 11.25 27.26 -40.59
N ALA A 264 10.42 27.00 -41.61
CA ALA A 264 10.10 25.68 -42.19
C ALA A 264 10.42 25.79 -43.70
N PRO A 265 10.84 24.71 -44.38
CA PRO A 265 9.93 23.92 -45.26
C PRO A 265 10.35 22.41 -45.25
N ALA A 266 9.71 21.42 -45.88
CA ALA A 266 9.06 21.35 -47.19
C ALA A 266 8.13 20.12 -47.33
N LEU A 267 7.15 20.25 -48.24
CA LEU A 267 6.32 19.19 -48.80
C LEU A 267 7.15 18.19 -49.63
N ALA A 268 6.76 16.91 -49.60
CA ALA A 268 6.93 16.00 -50.73
C ALA A 268 5.63 15.21 -50.92
N VAL A 269 4.91 15.54 -51.99
CA VAL A 269 3.80 14.78 -52.58
C VAL A 269 4.40 13.94 -53.70
N MET A 270 4.16 12.63 -53.70
CA MET A 270 4.30 11.79 -54.90
C MET A 270 3.07 10.89 -54.99
N ALA A 271 2.28 11.12 -56.04
CA ALA A 271 1.25 10.21 -56.53
C ALA A 271 1.79 9.51 -57.77
N LEU A 272 1.58 8.20 -57.91
CA LEU A 272 1.57 7.54 -59.22
C LEU A 272 0.60 6.34 -59.24
N VAL A 273 -0.53 6.58 -59.91
CA VAL A 273 -1.35 5.75 -60.81
C VAL A 273 -1.04 4.24 -60.95
N GLY A 274 -2.06 3.42 -60.65
CA GLY A 274 -2.64 2.39 -61.54
C GLY A 274 -2.04 0.98 -61.59
N PHE A 275 -2.87 -0.06 -61.36
CA PHE A 275 -3.24 -1.05 -62.40
C PHE A 275 -4.39 -1.96 -61.94
N LEU A 276 -5.26 -2.28 -62.89
CA LEU A 276 -6.43 -3.15 -62.85
C LEU A 276 -6.05 -4.55 -63.36
N ALA A 277 -6.47 -5.63 -62.70
CA ALA A 277 -6.66 -7.01 -63.24
C ALA A 277 -7.35 -7.85 -62.15
N ILE A 278 -8.65 -8.19 -62.26
CA ILE A 278 -9.22 -9.40 -62.91
C ILE A 278 -8.39 -10.66 -62.66
N VAL A 279 -8.85 -11.53 -61.74
CA VAL A 279 -9.39 -12.89 -61.98
C VAL A 279 -10.34 -13.22 -60.84
#